data_AF-A0A9P4GWJ9-F1
#
_entry.id   AF-A0A9P4GWJ9-F1
#
_cell.length_a   1.000
_cell.length_b   1.000
_cell.length_c   1.000
_cell.angle_alpha   90.00
_cell.angle_beta   90.00
_cell.angle_gamma   90.00
#
_symmetry.space_group_name_H-M   'P 1'
#
loop_
_entity.id
_entity.type
_entity.pdbx_description
1 polymer ?
#
loop_
_entity_poly.entity_id
_entity_poly.type
_entity_poly.pdbx_seq_one_letter_code
_entity_poly.pdbx_strand_id
1 'polypeptide(L)' 'RYVVLRPGQTIYFEAGMIHFVFRLSQHQTLLLGGHVLRWSRIDLWLEIVCNQLRFPDATNEDMLPSAPVYVEAIAQLV' A
#
# COMPACT_ATOMS: atom_id res chain seq x y z
N ARG A 1 -2.76 18.90 7.44
CA ARG A 1 -3.37 18.56 8.75
C ARG A 1 -3.21 17.06 8.95
N TYR A 2 -2.80 16.60 10.13
CA TYR A 2 -2.71 15.17 10.42
C TYR A 2 -3.97 14.69 11.15
N VAL A 3 -4.23 13.39 11.07
CA VAL A 3 -5.32 12.73 11.80
C VAL A 3 -4.70 11.88 12.91
N VAL A 4 -5.24 12.00 14.13
CA VAL A 4 -4.85 11.13 15.25
C VAL A 4 -5.81 9.95 15.31
N LEU A 5 -5.28 8.76 15.05
CA LEU A 5 -6.04 7.52 15.23
C LEU A 5 -6.08 7.15 16.71
N ARG A 6 -7.29 6.87 17.19
CA ARG A 6 -7.58 6.41 18.56
C ARG A 6 -7.91 4.91 18.54
N PRO A 7 -7.77 4.21 19.69
CA PRO A 7 -8.15 2.80 19.79
C PRO A 7 -9.57 2.55 19.27
N GLY A 8 -9.74 1.48 18.50
CA GLY A 8 -11.02 1.11 17.87
C GLY A 8 -11.31 1.81 16.53
N GLN A 9 -10.47 2.74 16.08
CA GLN A 9 -10.60 3.36 14.75
C GLN A 9 -9.83 2.58 13.69
N THR A 10 -10.35 2.64 12.45
CA THR A 10 -9.71 2.10 11.26
C THR A 10 -9.37 3.23 10.30
N ILE A 11 -8.27 3.09 9.59
CA ILE A 11 -7.89 3.98 8.49
C ILE A 11 -7.77 3.16 7.22
N TYR A 12 -8.15 3.76 6.09
CA TYR A 12 -7.96 3.20 4.76
C TYR A 12 -7.15 4.19 3.93
N PHE A 13 -6.01 3.74 3.41
CA PHE A 13 -5.20 4.50 2.48
C PHE A 13 -5.53 4.06 1.07
N GLU A 14 -5.93 5.03 0.26
CA GLU A 14 -6.15 4.79 -1.16
C GLU A 14 -4.82 4.50 -1.88
N ALA A 15 -4.88 3.71 -2.95
CA ALA A 15 -3.71 3.48 -3.79
C ALA A 15 -3.09 4.83 -4.23
N GLY A 16 -1.77 4.94 -4.14
CA GLY A 16 -1.03 6.17 -4.45
C GLY A 16 -1.05 7.25 -3.38
N MET A 17 -1.74 7.05 -2.25
CA MET A 17 -1.73 8.04 -1.17
C MET A 17 -0.36 8.09 -0.48
N ILE A 18 0.36 9.20 -0.68
CA ILE A 18 1.58 9.53 0.07
C ILE A 18 1.17 9.84 1.52
N HIS A 19 1.71 9.08 2.46
CA HIS A 19 1.39 9.23 3.88
C HIS A 19 2.63 8.99 4.75
N PHE A 20 2.58 9.53 5.97
CA PHE A 20 3.58 9.31 7.00
C PHE A 20 2.85 8.91 8.29
N VAL A 21 3.35 7.88 8.97
CA VAL A 21 2.78 7.41 10.23
C VAL A 21 3.81 7.63 11.33
N PHE A 22 3.38 8.34 12.38
CA PHE A 22 4.19 8.58 13.57
C PHE A 22 3.48 8.00 14.78
N ARG A 23 4.26 7.45 15.70
CA ARG A 23 3.75 6.99 17.00
C ARG A 23 3.88 8.13 18.01
N LEU A 24 2.77 8.47 18.68
CA LEU A 24 2.81 9.38 19.82
C LEU A 24 3.40 8.65 21.04
N SER A 25 4.27 9.33 21.81
CA SER A 25 5.05 8.71 22.89
C SER A 25 4.26 8.38 24.15
N GLN A 26 2.99 8.80 24.25
CA GLN A 26 2.20 8.72 25.47
C GLN A 26 1.79 7.29 25.83
N HIS A 27 1.58 6.42 24.83
CA HIS A 27 1.07 5.06 25.04
C HIS A 27 1.71 4.08 24.05
N GLN A 28 1.79 2.80 24.45
CA GLN A 28 2.10 1.72 23.51
C GLN A 28 0.90 1.48 22.58
N THR A 29 1.16 1.23 21.30
CA THR A 29 0.14 1.06 20.27
C THR A 29 0.33 -0.25 19.53
N LEU A 30 -0.76 -0.97 19.26
CA LEU A 30 -0.81 -2.11 18.34
C LEU A 30 -1.84 -1.81 17.25
N LEU A 31 -1.48 -2.06 15.99
CA LEU A 31 -2.38 -1.95 14.83
C LEU A 31 -2.29 -3.25 14.03
N LEU A 32 -3.45 -3.75 13.62
CA LEU A 32 -3.56 -4.88 12.70
C LEU A 32 -4.04 -4.34 11.35
N GLY A 33 -3.41 -4.79 10.27
CA GLY A 33 -3.69 -4.29 8.93
C GLY A 33 -3.06 -5.14 7.85
N GLY A 34 -3.16 -4.65 6.61
CA GLY A 34 -2.60 -5.27 5.42
C GLY A 34 -2.83 -4.39 4.20
N HIS A 35 -2.41 -4.90 3.05
CA HIS A 35 -2.55 -4.22 1.77
C HIS A 35 -3.54 -4.97 0.88
N VAL A 36 -4.33 -4.23 0.10
CA VAL A 36 -5.30 -4.80 -0.85
C VAL A 36 -5.19 -4.09 -2.20
N LEU A 37 -5.13 -4.86 -3.28
CA LEU A 37 -5.21 -4.36 -4.65
C LEU A 37 -6.65 -4.44 -5.12
N ARG A 38 -7.25 -3.31 -5.49
CA ARG A 38 -8.65 -3.25 -5.93
C ARG A 38 -8.72 -3.23 -7.46
N TRP A 39 -9.62 -4.04 -8.01
CA TRP A 39 -9.89 -4.04 -9.45
C TRP A 39 -10.34 -2.68 -9.98
N SER A 40 -11.16 -1.96 -9.20
CA SER A 40 -11.69 -0.63 -9.56
C SER A 40 -10.64 0.48 -9.69
N ARG A 41 -9.36 0.20 -9.37
CA ARG A 41 -8.24 1.14 -9.50
C ARG A 41 -6.99 0.45 -10.08
N ILE A 42 -7.22 -0.53 -10.96
CA ILE A 42 -6.17 -1.36 -11.57
C ILE A 42 -5.10 -0.54 -12.28
N ASP A 43 -5.52 0.46 -13.05
CA ASP A 43 -4.68 1.44 -13.71
C ASP A 43 -3.70 2.11 -12.74
N LEU A 44 -4.22 2.64 -11.62
CA LEU A 44 -3.44 3.44 -10.70
C LEU A 44 -2.43 2.61 -9.91
N TRP A 45 -2.81 1.43 -9.41
CA TRP A 45 -1.85 0.61 -8.68
C TRP A 45 -0.85 -0.09 -9.61
N LEU A 46 -1.21 -0.41 -10.87
CA LEU A 46 -0.23 -0.92 -11.84
C LEU A 46 0.83 0.14 -12.17
N GLU A 47 0.45 1.40 -12.35
CA GLU A 47 1.40 2.49 -12.57
C GLU A 47 2.41 2.59 -11.41
N ILE A 48 1.94 2.45 -10.16
CA ILE A 48 2.80 2.45 -8.97
C ILE A 48 3.77 1.27 -8.99
N VAL A 49 3.29 0.06 -9.29
CA VAL A 49 4.14 -1.13 -9.41
C VAL A 49 5.21 -0.93 -10.49
N CYS A 50 4.84 -0.41 -11.66
CA CYS A 50 5.80 -0.09 -12.73
C CYS A 50 6.85 0.94 -12.28
N ASN A 51 6.45 1.97 -11.53
CA ASN A 51 7.37 2.96 -10.98
C ASN A 51 8.32 2.35 -9.95
N GLN A 52 7.84 1.47 -9.06
CA GLN A 52 8.69 0.77 -8.09
C GLN A 52 9.69 -0.17 -8.78
N LEU A 53 9.30 -0.83 -9.86
CA LEU A 53 10.22 -1.64 -10.67
C LEU A 53 11.28 -0.79 -11.38
N ARG A 54 10.90 0.41 -11.85
CA ARG A 54 11.82 1.36 -12.49
C ARG A 54 12.79 2.00 -11.51
N PHE A 55 12.36 2.18 -10.26
CA PHE A 55 13.12 2.82 -9.19
C PHE A 55 13.18 1.91 -7.95
N PRO A 56 13.96 0.82 -8.00
CA PRO A 56 13.93 -0.23 -6.97
C PRO A 56 14.32 0.26 -5.57
N ASP A 57 15.12 1.31 -5.47
CA ASP A 57 15.56 1.87 -4.19
C ASP A 57 14.56 2.89 -3.58
N ALA A 58 13.42 3.13 -4.22
CA ALA A 58 12.44 4.12 -3.76
C ALA A 58 11.58 3.64 -2.59
N THR A 59 11.51 2.32 -2.35
CA THR A 59 10.70 1.72 -1.29
C THR A 59 11.47 0.64 -0.53
N ASN A 60 11.03 0.33 0.68
CA ASN A 60 11.55 -0.79 1.48
C ASN A 60 10.96 -2.16 1.07
N GLU A 61 10.10 -2.20 0.06
CA GLU A 61 9.45 -3.39 -0.45
C GLU A 61 10.19 -3.93 -1.68
N ASP A 62 10.30 -5.25 -1.80
CA ASP A 62 10.81 -5.92 -3.01
C ASP A 62 9.64 -6.32 -3.92
N MET A 63 9.54 -5.61 -5.05
CA MET A 63 8.44 -5.81 -6.00
C MET A 63 8.70 -6.94 -7.00
N LEU A 64 9.95 -7.37 -7.20
CA LEU A 64 10.29 -8.34 -8.24
C LEU A 64 9.59 -9.70 -8.04
N PRO A 65 9.49 -10.27 -6.83
CA PRO A 65 8.76 -11.51 -6.61
C PRO A 65 7.24 -11.38 -6.83
N SER A 66 6.68 -10.20 -6.56
CA SER A 66 5.22 -10.00 -6.52
C SER A 66 4.64 -9.54 -7.85
N ALA A 67 5.40 -8.76 -8.63
CA ALA A 67 4.90 -8.17 -9.87
C ALA A 67 4.41 -9.20 -10.92
N PRO A 68 5.11 -10.33 -11.17
CA PRO A 68 4.61 -11.36 -12.09
C PRO A 68 3.28 -11.95 -11.64
N VAL A 69 3.11 -12.19 -10.34
CA VAL A 69 1.87 -12.73 -9.75
C VAL A 69 0.69 -11.80 -10.01
N TYR A 70 0.90 -10.47 -9.92
CA TYR A 70 -0.15 -9.51 -10.22
C TYR A 70 -0.56 -9.53 -11.69
N VAL A 71 0.41 -9.61 -12.61
CA VAL A 71 0.14 -9.70 -14.06
C VAL A 71 -0.63 -10.97 -14.39
N GLU A 72 -0.19 -12.12 -13.87
CA GLU A 72 -0.87 -13.40 -14.07
C GLU A 72 -2.30 -13.39 -13.51
N ALA A 73 -2.49 -12.86 -12.30
CA ALA A 73 -3.80 -12.74 -11.68
C ALA A 73 -4.75 -11.86 -12.51
N ILE A 74 -4.26 -10.73 -13.05
CA ILE A 74 -5.06 -9.89 -13.95
C ILE A 74 -5.37 -10.61 -15.26
N ALA A 75 -4.38 -11.28 -15.86
CA ALA A 75 -4.55 -11.99 -17.13
C ALA A 75 -5.58 -13.12 -17.05
N GLN A 76 -5.82 -13.70 -15.87
CA GLN A 76 -6.88 -14.69 -15.65
C GLN A 76 -8.29 -14.09 -15.53
N LEU A 77 -8.41 -12.76 -15.36
CA LEU A 77 -9.66 -12.05 -15.18
C LEU A 77 -10.17 -11.35 -16.45
N VAL A 78 -9.40 -11.39 -17.55
CA VAL A 78 -9.73 -10.82 -18.87
C VAL A 78 -9.68 -11.89 -19.95
#